data_AF-A0ABD7GPW9-F1
#
_entry.id   AF-A0ABD7GPW9-F1
#
_cell.length_a   1.000
_cell.length_b   1.000
_cell.length_c   1.000
_cell.angle_alpha   90.00
_cell.angle_beta   90.00
_cell.angle_gamma   90.00
#
_symmetry.space_group_name_H-M   'P 1'
#
loop_
_entity.id
_entity.type
_entity.pdbx_description
1 polymer ?
#
loop_
_entity_poly.entity_id
_entity_poly.type
_entity_poly.pdbx_seq_one_letter_code
_entity_poly.pdbx_strand_id
1 'polypeptide(L)'
;GYDRLRGKYRSPSVNWLRPSGGNAQEMIKVAQQCLAQGNDYVEFMLHSSEFMPGGSPTFKDQAAIEGLYQDLEQLFTWLSDKTVGMTLAEFY
;
A
#
# COMPACT_ATOMS: atom_id res chain seq x y z
N GLY A 1 -1.94 30.80 -8.13
CA GLY A 1 -2.21 29.39 -8.48
C GLY A 1 -3.60 29.02 -8.05
N TYR A 2 -4.39 28.40 -8.94
CA TYR A 2 -5.81 28.10 -8.77
C TYR A 2 -6.18 27.28 -7.51
N ASP A 3 -5.21 26.59 -6.89
CA ASP A 3 -5.44 25.80 -5.67
C ASP A 3 -5.61 26.64 -4.39
N ARG A 4 -5.08 27.86 -4.33
CA ARG A 4 -5.17 28.72 -3.12
C ARG A 4 -6.59 29.27 -2.88
N LEU A 5 -7.43 29.30 -3.91
CA LEU A 5 -8.80 29.82 -3.85
C LEU A 5 -9.82 28.79 -3.35
N ARG A 6 -9.48 27.49 -3.27
CA ARG A 6 -10.43 26.43 -2.90
C ARG A 6 -10.31 25.94 -1.45
N GLY A 7 -9.37 26.47 -0.66
CA GLY A 7 -9.14 26.01 0.73
C GLY A 7 -8.76 24.53 0.84
N LYS A 8 -8.51 23.85 -0.29
CA LYS A 8 -8.10 22.44 -0.32
C LYS A 8 -6.59 22.40 -0.17
N TYR A 9 -6.13 22.27 1.06
CA TYR A 9 -4.79 21.76 1.31
C TYR A 9 -4.77 20.33 0.73
N ARG A 10 -4.18 20.15 -0.45
CA ARG A 10 -3.87 18.80 -0.91
C ARG A 10 -2.75 18.35 0.01
N SER A 11 -3.03 17.42 0.93
CA SER A 11 -1.95 16.68 1.58
C SER A 11 -1.00 16.21 0.48
N PRO A 12 0.32 16.26 0.72
CA PRO A 12 1.30 15.75 -0.25
C PRO A 12 0.76 14.42 -0.76
N SER A 13 0.66 14.28 -2.07
CA SER A 13 0.07 13.13 -2.75
C SER A 13 0.48 11.86 -2.03
N VAL A 14 -0.45 11.29 -1.27
CA VAL A 14 -0.19 10.07 -0.50
C VAL A 14 0.11 9.02 -1.55
N ASN A 15 1.34 8.51 -1.55
CA ASN A 15 1.68 7.38 -2.38
C ASN A 15 0.99 6.17 -1.74
N TRP A 16 -0.20 5.87 -2.24
CA TRP A 16 -1.01 4.75 -1.77
C TRP A 16 -0.31 3.44 -2.08
N LEU A 17 -0.09 2.61 -1.06
CA LEU A 17 0.38 1.26 -1.25
C LEU A 17 -0.87 0.38 -1.51
N ARG A 18 -1.13 0.09 -2.79
CA ARG A 18 -2.29 -0.70 -3.23
C ARG A 18 -1.86 -1.91 -4.07
N PRO A 19 -2.17 -3.14 -3.66
CA PRO A 19 -2.00 -4.30 -4.51
C PRO A 19 -2.97 -4.29 -5.70
N SER A 20 -2.46 -4.59 -6.90
CA SER A 20 -3.25 -4.77 -8.13
C SER A 20 -2.98 -6.10 -8.82
N GLY A 21 -2.11 -6.95 -8.26
CA GLY A 21 -1.63 -8.18 -8.85
C GLY A 21 -0.46 -7.94 -9.82
N GLY A 22 0.62 -8.69 -9.63
CA GLY A 22 1.87 -8.56 -10.36
C GLY A 22 2.63 -7.25 -10.12
N ASN A 23 2.34 -6.53 -9.03
CA ASN A 23 2.83 -5.16 -8.81
C ASN A 23 3.70 -4.99 -7.54
N ALA A 24 4.35 -6.06 -7.08
CA ALA A 24 5.22 -6.04 -5.90
C ALA A 24 6.30 -4.96 -5.97
N GLN A 25 6.94 -4.79 -7.13
CA GLN A 25 8.04 -3.83 -7.30
C GLN A 25 7.55 -2.38 -7.24
N GLU A 26 6.36 -2.10 -7.77
CA GLU A 26 5.70 -0.81 -7.65
C GLU A 26 5.37 -0.49 -6.19
N MET A 27 4.85 -1.47 -5.43
CA MET A 27 4.57 -1.30 -3.99
C MET A 27 5.85 -1.04 -3.19
N ILE A 28 6.93 -1.77 -3.48
CA ILE A 28 8.26 -1.54 -2.87
C ILE A 28 8.75 -0.12 -3.19
N LYS A 29 8.61 0.33 -4.44
CA LYS A 29 9.01 1.68 -4.85
C LYS A 29 8.22 2.77 -4.09
N VAL A 30 6.92 2.56 -3.88
CA VAL A 30 6.09 3.45 -3.07
C VAL A 30 6.61 3.51 -1.62
N ALA A 31 6.87 2.35 -1.00
CA ALA A 31 7.41 2.29 0.35
C ALA A 31 8.80 2.95 0.46
N GLN A 32 9.68 2.72 -0.51
CA GLN A 32 10.99 3.40 -0.60
C GLN A 32 10.85 4.92 -0.66
N GLN A 33 9.90 5.42 -1.46
CA GLN A 33 9.65 6.86 -1.56
C GLN A 33 9.14 7.44 -0.23
N CYS A 34 8.26 6.73 0.48
CA CYS A 34 7.79 7.16 1.80
C CYS A 34 8.94 7.22 2.81
N LEU A 35 9.79 6.19 2.86
CA LEU A 35 10.97 6.15 3.72
C LEU A 35 11.95 7.29 3.38
N ALA A 36 12.21 7.53 2.09
CA ALA A 36 13.12 8.59 1.64
C ALA A 36 12.60 10.01 1.91
N GLN A 37 11.28 10.18 2.00
CA GLN A 37 10.65 11.45 2.38
C GLN A 37 10.64 11.68 3.90
N GLY A 38 11.08 10.70 4.69
CA GLY A 38 11.05 10.75 6.15
C GLY A 38 9.65 10.58 6.74
N ASN A 39 8.74 9.92 6.01
CA ASN A 39 7.44 9.56 6.56
C ASN A 39 7.59 8.33 7.47
N ASP A 40 6.99 8.39 8.66
CA ASP A 40 7.04 7.29 9.62
C ASP A 40 6.02 6.16 9.31
N TYR A 41 5.13 6.39 8.34
CA TYR A 41 4.11 5.42 7.94
C TYR A 41 3.78 5.50 6.45
N VAL A 42 3.17 4.42 5.94
CA VAL A 42 2.56 4.34 4.62
C VAL A 42 1.20 3.66 4.74
N GLU A 43 0.19 4.20 4.07
CA GLU A 43 -1.16 3.65 4.09
C GLU A 43 -1.26 2.48 3.09
N PHE A 44 -1.53 1.29 3.64
CA PHE A 44 -1.78 0.07 2.89
C PHE A 44 -3.29 -0.08 2.64
N MET A 45 -3.69 -0.04 1.37
CA MET A 45 -5.10 -0.04 0.98
C MET A 45 -5.48 -1.35 0.29
N LEU A 46 -6.27 -2.16 0.99
CA LEU A 46 -6.88 -3.36 0.45
C LEU A 46 -8.16 -3.68 1.23
N HIS A 47 -9.24 -4.03 0.52
CA HIS A 47 -10.49 -4.43 1.16
C HIS A 47 -10.49 -5.93 1.47
N SER A 48 -11.09 -6.37 2.58
CA SER A 48 -11.05 -7.79 2.99
C SER A 48 -11.66 -8.74 1.94
N SER A 49 -12.61 -8.27 1.13
CA SER A 49 -13.14 -9.06 0.01
C SER A 49 -12.09 -9.33 -1.08
N GLU A 50 -11.07 -8.48 -1.24
CA GLU A 50 -10.01 -8.64 -2.25
C GLU A 50 -9.08 -9.83 -1.97
N PHE A 51 -9.19 -10.46 -0.79
CA PHE A 51 -8.52 -11.74 -0.48
C PHE A 51 -9.28 -12.97 -0.97
N MET A 52 -10.44 -12.80 -1.58
CA MET A 52 -11.28 -13.91 -2.05
C MET A 52 -11.42 -13.87 -3.58
N PRO A 53 -11.42 -15.02 -4.26
CA PRO A 53 -11.73 -15.08 -5.69
C PRO A 53 -13.07 -14.42 -5.99
N GLY A 54 -13.08 -13.48 -6.94
CA GLY A 54 -14.28 -12.74 -7.33
C GLY A 54 -14.71 -11.66 -6.33
N GLY A 55 -13.95 -11.44 -5.25
CA GLY A 55 -14.25 -10.40 -4.27
C GLY A 55 -13.88 -8.98 -4.73
N SER A 56 -13.23 -8.85 -5.89
CA SER A 56 -13.16 -7.60 -6.66
C SER A 56 -12.97 -7.85 -8.17
N PRO A 57 -13.17 -6.82 -9.01
CA PRO A 57 -12.87 -6.91 -10.44
C PRO A 57 -11.39 -7.21 -10.76
N THR A 58 -10.48 -6.86 -9.85
CA THR A 58 -9.04 -7.07 -9.98
C THR A 58 -8.67 -8.53 -9.70
N PHE A 59 -9.26 -9.13 -8.67
CA PHE A 59 -8.96 -10.50 -8.24
C PHE A 59 -10.12 -11.44 -8.55
N LYS A 60 -10.19 -11.91 -9.79
CA LYS A 60 -11.34 -12.66 -10.32
C LYS A 60 -11.34 -14.13 -9.96
N ASP A 61 -10.18 -14.75 -9.88
CA ASP A 61 -10.02 -16.19 -9.73
C ASP A 61 -8.96 -16.54 -8.67
N GLN A 62 -8.80 -17.83 -8.40
CA GLN A 62 -7.84 -18.32 -7.42
C GLN A 62 -6.40 -17.94 -7.81
N ALA A 63 -6.04 -17.99 -9.09
CA ALA A 63 -4.69 -17.68 -9.54
C ALA A 63 -4.32 -16.22 -9.28
N ALA A 64 -5.28 -15.30 -9.45
CA ALA A 64 -5.10 -13.89 -9.11
C ALA A 64 -4.89 -13.68 -7.60
N ILE A 65 -5.57 -14.47 -6.76
CA ILE A 65 -5.38 -14.45 -5.30
C ILE A 65 -4.03 -15.02 -4.89
N GLU A 66 -3.59 -16.13 -5.49
CA GLU A 66 -2.23 -16.65 -5.24
C GLU A 66 -1.16 -15.64 -5.66
N GLY A 67 -1.33 -14.96 -6.80
CA GLY A 67 -0.45 -13.89 -7.25
C GLY A 67 -0.42 -12.71 -6.27
N LEU A 68 -1.58 -12.31 -5.73
CA LEU A 68 -1.66 -11.31 -4.68
C LEU A 68 -0.83 -11.73 -3.45
N TYR A 69 -0.97 -12.97 -2.97
CA TYR A 69 -0.18 -13.44 -1.84
C TYR A 69 1.32 -13.45 -2.12
N GLN A 70 1.74 -13.85 -3.32
CA GLN A 70 3.15 -13.79 -3.73
C GLN A 70 3.70 -12.36 -3.76
N ASP A 71 2.90 -11.39 -4.21
CA ASP A 71 3.29 -9.98 -4.19
C ASP A 71 3.41 -9.44 -2.76
N LEU A 72 2.47 -9.81 -1.88
CA LEU A 72 2.49 -9.43 -0.47
C LEU A 72 3.67 -10.04 0.27
N GLU A 73 4.00 -11.30 -0.01
CA GLU A 73 5.16 -11.96 0.59
C GLU A 73 6.47 -11.27 0.20
N GLN A 74 6.64 -10.90 -1.07
CA GLN A 74 7.78 -10.12 -1.53
C GLN A 74 7.86 -8.75 -0.84
N LEU A 75 6.74 -8.04 -0.77
CA LEU A 75 6.66 -6.73 -0.13
C LEU A 75 7.02 -6.82 1.36
N PHE A 76 6.38 -7.72 2.12
CA PHE A 76 6.59 -7.82 3.56
C PHE A 76 7.97 -8.39 3.91
N THR A 77 8.50 -9.31 3.10
CA THR A 77 9.90 -9.75 3.23
C THR A 77 10.85 -8.56 3.09
N TRP A 78 10.63 -7.70 2.09
CA TRP A 78 11.44 -6.50 1.90
C TRP A 78 11.28 -5.45 2.99
N LEU A 79 10.11 -5.36 3.63
CA LEU A 79 9.83 -4.43 4.75
C LEU A 79 10.33 -4.94 6.10
N SER A 80 10.57 -6.24 6.25
CA SER A 80 10.82 -6.89 7.54
C SER A 80 12.04 -6.36 8.31
N ASP A 81 13.07 -5.91 7.60
CA ASP A 81 14.30 -5.31 8.15
C ASP A 81 14.23 -3.78 8.27
N LYS A 82 13.16 -3.15 7.78
CA LYS A 82 12.98 -1.69 7.70
C LYS A 82 11.85 -1.17 8.59
N THR A 83 11.00 -2.05 9.09
CA THR A 83 9.78 -1.70 9.81
C THR A 83 9.65 -2.51 11.10
N VAL A 84 8.95 -1.95 12.07
CA VAL A 84 8.57 -2.63 13.32
C VAL A 84 7.04 -2.70 13.37
N GLY A 85 6.51 -3.85 13.74
CA GLY A 85 5.08 -4.01 13.97
C GLY A 85 4.65 -3.26 15.22
N MET A 86 3.66 -2.38 15.10
CA MET A 86 3.10 -1.59 16.20
C MET A 86 1.59 -1.46 15.99
N THR A 87 0.83 -1.44 17.09
CA THR A 87 -0.58 -1.06 17.10
C THR A 87 -0.71 0.45 16.96
N LEU A 88 -1.90 0.93 16.56
CA LEU A 88 -2.16 2.37 16.48
C LEU A 88 -1.99 3.08 17.84
N ALA A 89 -2.24 2.37 18.94
CA ALA A 89 -2.05 2.88 20.30
C ALA A 89 -0.57 2.97 20.71
N GLU A 90 0.32 2.20 20.10
CA GLU A 90 1.77 2.29 20.35
C GLU A 90 2.44 3.34 19.46
N PHE A 91 1.80 3.71 18.34
CA PHE A 91 2.31 4.71 17.39
C PHE A 91 2.08 6.16 17.84
N TYR A 92 1.03 6.41 18.63
CA TYR A 92 0.65 7.74 19.16
C TYR A 92 0.97 7.87 20.66
#